data_AF-A0A218Q184-F1
#
_entry.id   AF-A0A218Q184-F1
#
_cell.length_a   1.000
_cell.length_b   1.000
_cell.length_c   1.000
_cell.angle_alpha   90.00
_cell.angle_beta   90.00
_cell.angle_gamma   90.00
#
_symmetry.space_group_name_H-M   'P 1'
#
loop_
_entity.id
_entity.type
_entity.pdbx_description
1 polymer ?
#
loop_
_entity_poly.entity_id
_entity_poly.type
_entity_poly.pdbx_seq_one_letter_code
_entity_poly.pdbx_strand_id
1 'polypeptide(L)'
;MDSILIEHTNHDIYFSLANDNLVNAQTLDREILKSGRVARMGKGDDRYILSDGNPETSSWLNLKLLQLKKLVIPSIIFSALTAEAFINYYAISKGMSMKKIKMFTAKHYESELMSSAETQQQYQLPYDHVQRTTIKKWIEVTQGGVLISDTVVRWIEIPFQYTGNYIPSGLDGNRIYQLNEIFKLRNRLVHHKAKVVKLDLNDLDLSSAEDNNYVTLREAKTAINVVIKAVESLQEIDNNLDLSWLSQ
;
A
#
# COMPACT_ATOMS: atom_id res chain seq x y z
N MET A 1 -2.06 10.81 28.69
CA MET A 1 -1.07 10.79 27.58
C MET A 1 -1.35 9.60 26.65
N ASP A 2 -2.60 9.11 26.63
CA ASP A 2 -2.90 7.71 26.33
C ASP A 2 -3.51 7.50 24.94
N SER A 3 -4.12 8.54 24.34
CA SER A 3 -4.72 8.43 23.00
C SER A 3 -3.69 8.16 21.90
N ILE A 4 -2.49 8.74 22.01
CA ILE A 4 -1.42 8.61 21.02
C ILE A 4 -0.83 7.19 21.05
N LEU A 5 -0.70 6.58 22.23
CA LEU A 5 -0.22 5.20 22.38
C LEU A 5 -1.21 4.19 21.78
N ILE A 6 -2.51 4.45 21.88
CA ILE A 6 -3.55 3.62 21.28
C ILE A 6 -3.46 3.65 19.75
N GLU A 7 -3.33 4.83 19.13
CA GLU A 7 -3.28 4.95 17.66
C GLU A 7 -2.07 4.24 17.01
N HIS A 8 -0.93 4.19 17.71
CA HIS A 8 0.31 3.57 17.23
C HIS A 8 0.40 2.06 17.49
N THR A 9 -0.61 1.44 18.13
CA THR A 9 -0.60 0.00 18.44
C THR A 9 -1.72 -0.78 17.78
N ASN A 10 -2.74 -0.11 17.20
CA ASN A 10 -3.92 -0.72 16.56
C ASN A 10 -3.68 -1.33 15.16
N HIS A 11 -2.48 -1.82 14.88
CA HIS A 11 -2.13 -2.36 13.56
C HIS A 11 -3.00 -3.56 13.18
N ASP A 12 -3.34 -4.40 14.15
CA ASP A 12 -4.27 -5.53 14.07
C ASP A 12 -5.69 -5.09 13.66
N ILE A 13 -6.25 -4.08 14.35
CA ILE A 13 -7.58 -3.52 14.05
C ILE A 13 -7.59 -2.94 12.64
N TYR A 14 -6.57 -2.16 12.28
CA TYR A 14 -6.48 -1.60 10.92
C TYR A 14 -6.36 -2.69 9.86
N PHE A 15 -5.62 -3.77 10.16
CA PHE A 15 -5.46 -4.87 9.21
C PHE A 15 -6.78 -5.63 9.01
N SER A 16 -7.49 -5.95 10.09
CA SER A 16 -8.82 -6.56 10.04
C SER A 16 -9.80 -5.71 9.23
N LEU A 17 -9.85 -4.39 9.48
CA LEU A 17 -10.69 -3.48 8.68
C LEU A 17 -10.29 -3.47 7.20
N ALA A 18 -8.99 -3.49 6.89
CA ALA A 18 -8.53 -3.56 5.52
C ALA A 18 -9.00 -4.85 4.83
N ASN A 19 -8.82 -5.99 5.51
CA ASN A 19 -9.15 -7.33 5.04
C ASN A 19 -10.65 -7.51 4.84
N ASP A 20 -11.48 -7.13 5.82
CA ASP A 20 -12.94 -7.20 5.74
C ASP A 20 -13.47 -6.42 4.53
N ASN A 21 -12.96 -5.20 4.32
CA ASN A 21 -13.33 -4.39 3.17
C ASN A 21 -12.90 -5.05 1.85
N LEU A 22 -11.72 -5.69 1.80
CA LEU A 22 -11.29 -6.43 0.63
C LEU A 22 -12.19 -7.65 0.36
N VAL A 23 -12.51 -8.45 1.38
CA VAL A 23 -13.38 -9.64 1.26
C VAL A 23 -14.77 -9.23 0.76
N ASN A 24 -15.33 -8.16 1.30
CA ASN A 24 -16.62 -7.61 0.85
C ASN A 24 -16.54 -7.11 -0.60
N ALA A 25 -15.46 -6.43 -0.97
CA ALA A 25 -15.26 -5.96 -2.35
C ALA A 25 -15.14 -7.14 -3.33
N GLN A 26 -14.42 -8.20 -2.96
CA GLN A 26 -14.33 -9.42 -3.76
C GLN A 26 -15.68 -10.14 -3.89
N THR A 27 -16.47 -10.15 -2.83
CA THR A 27 -17.82 -10.74 -2.84
C THR A 27 -18.71 -9.98 -3.81
N LEU A 28 -18.71 -8.66 -3.74
CA LEU A 28 -19.45 -7.79 -4.66
C LEU A 28 -19.00 -7.96 -6.11
N ASP A 29 -17.70 -8.04 -6.36
CA ASP A 29 -17.14 -8.32 -7.70
C ASP A 29 -17.63 -9.66 -8.26
N ARG A 30 -17.67 -10.72 -7.43
CA ARG A 30 -18.26 -12.00 -7.81
C ARG A 30 -19.76 -11.91 -8.08
N GLU A 31 -20.51 -11.12 -7.31
CA GLU A 31 -21.94 -10.87 -7.58
C GLU A 31 -22.14 -10.20 -8.93
N ILE A 32 -21.32 -9.18 -9.25
CA ILE A 32 -21.39 -8.48 -10.52
C ILE A 32 -21.18 -9.47 -11.68
N LEU A 33 -20.15 -10.31 -11.58
CA LEU A 33 -19.85 -11.31 -12.62
C LEU A 33 -20.91 -12.42 -12.72
N LYS A 34 -21.44 -12.89 -11.60
CA LYS A 34 -22.47 -13.93 -11.57
C LYS A 34 -23.84 -13.45 -12.06
N SER A 35 -24.05 -12.14 -12.17
CA SER A 35 -25.30 -11.58 -12.68
C SER A 35 -25.60 -11.97 -14.14
N GLY A 36 -24.58 -12.34 -14.92
CA GLY A 36 -24.69 -12.58 -16.37
C GLY A 36 -24.95 -11.31 -17.19
N ARG A 37 -25.00 -10.14 -16.56
CA ARG A 37 -25.28 -8.85 -17.21
C ARG A 37 -24.04 -8.17 -17.78
N VAL A 38 -22.86 -8.59 -17.34
CA VAL A 38 -21.58 -8.00 -17.71
C VAL A 38 -20.49 -9.07 -17.83
N ALA A 39 -19.44 -8.76 -18.57
CA ALA A 39 -18.20 -9.54 -18.65
C ALA A 39 -16.99 -8.66 -18.28
N ARG A 40 -15.90 -9.26 -17.79
CA ARG A 40 -14.63 -8.52 -17.60
C ARG A 40 -13.98 -8.24 -18.95
N MET A 41 -13.40 -7.03 -19.08
CA MET A 41 -12.60 -6.65 -20.27
C MET A 41 -11.36 -7.51 -20.49
N GLY A 42 -10.83 -8.13 -19.44
CA GLY A 42 -9.65 -8.99 -19.53
C GLY A 42 -9.34 -9.71 -18.21
N LYS A 43 -8.39 -10.64 -18.26
CA LYS A 43 -7.88 -11.31 -17.05
C LYS A 43 -7.17 -10.29 -16.16
N GLY A 44 -7.68 -10.09 -14.95
CA GLY A 44 -7.11 -9.13 -13.99
C GLY A 44 -7.42 -7.67 -14.30
N ASP A 45 -8.37 -7.40 -15.22
CA ASP A 45 -8.96 -6.09 -15.44
C ASP A 45 -10.20 -5.96 -14.55
N ASP A 46 -10.31 -4.83 -13.86
CA ASP A 46 -11.46 -4.51 -13.00
C ASP A 46 -12.49 -3.64 -13.74
N ARG A 47 -12.35 -3.53 -15.08
CA ARG A 47 -13.34 -2.94 -15.98
C ARG A 47 -14.31 -4.00 -16.53
N TYR A 48 -15.54 -3.55 -16.71
CA TYR A 48 -16.67 -4.38 -17.13
C TYR A 48 -17.19 -3.91 -18.50
N ILE A 49 -17.57 -4.87 -19.34
CA ILE A 49 -18.31 -4.66 -20.58
C ILE A 49 -19.74 -5.12 -20.35
N LEU A 50 -20.70 -4.29 -20.75
CA LEU A 50 -22.11 -4.65 -20.71
C LEU A 50 -22.39 -5.79 -21.70
N SER A 51 -23.12 -6.80 -21.26
CA SER A 51 -23.52 -7.93 -22.11
C SER A 51 -24.70 -7.58 -23.01
N ASP A 52 -25.41 -6.48 -22.72
CA ASP A 52 -26.53 -5.96 -23.49
C ASP A 52 -26.48 -4.42 -23.59
N GLY A 53 -27.36 -3.86 -24.42
CA GLY A 53 -27.55 -2.42 -24.55
C GLY A 53 -28.63 -1.86 -23.61
N ASN A 54 -29.03 -2.59 -22.55
CA ASN A 54 -30.14 -2.17 -21.70
C ASN A 54 -29.68 -1.05 -20.74
N PRO A 55 -30.34 0.14 -20.76
CA PRO A 55 -30.02 1.23 -19.83
C PRO A 55 -30.11 0.84 -18.35
N GLU A 56 -31.01 -0.08 -17.98
CA GLU A 56 -31.12 -0.58 -16.60
C GLU A 56 -29.88 -1.37 -16.17
N THR A 57 -29.25 -2.11 -17.09
CA THR A 57 -28.01 -2.83 -16.83
C THR A 57 -26.87 -1.87 -16.51
N SER A 58 -26.78 -0.78 -17.28
CA SER A 58 -25.79 0.28 -17.06
C SER A 58 -25.99 0.98 -15.70
N SER A 59 -27.23 1.37 -15.38
CA SER A 59 -27.55 2.00 -14.09
C SER A 59 -27.24 1.08 -12.90
N TRP A 60 -27.63 -0.19 -12.99
CA TRP A 60 -27.32 -1.19 -11.98
C TRP A 60 -25.81 -1.39 -11.78
N LEU A 61 -25.05 -1.48 -12.88
CA LEU A 61 -23.59 -1.63 -12.82
C LEU A 61 -22.94 -0.43 -12.13
N ASN A 62 -23.36 0.80 -12.46
CA ASN A 62 -22.82 2.01 -11.84
C ASN A 62 -23.04 2.03 -10.32
N LEU A 63 -24.22 1.62 -9.85
CA LEU A 63 -24.50 1.51 -8.41
C LEU A 63 -23.58 0.48 -7.73
N LYS A 64 -23.36 -0.67 -8.37
CA LYS A 64 -22.46 -1.72 -7.86
C LYS A 64 -20.99 -1.26 -7.87
N LEU A 65 -20.53 -0.56 -8.90
CA LEU A 65 -19.18 -0.01 -8.97
C LEU A 65 -18.93 1.07 -7.91
N LEU A 66 -19.93 1.89 -7.60
CA LEU A 66 -19.84 2.84 -6.49
C LEU A 66 -19.71 2.11 -5.14
N GLN A 67 -20.53 1.09 -4.89
CA GLN A 67 -20.41 0.26 -3.68
C GLN A 67 -19.03 -0.40 -3.59
N LEU A 68 -18.50 -0.88 -4.72
CA LEU A 68 -17.16 -1.45 -4.80
C LEU A 68 -16.09 -0.42 -4.41
N LYS A 69 -16.16 0.80 -4.95
CA LYS A 69 -15.26 1.91 -4.58
C LYS A 69 -15.32 2.24 -3.08
N LYS A 70 -16.52 2.22 -2.47
CA LYS A 70 -16.71 2.44 -1.03
C LYS A 70 -16.02 1.40 -0.15
N LEU A 71 -15.70 0.22 -0.68
CA LEU A 71 -14.97 -0.85 0.01
C LEU A 71 -13.46 -0.80 -0.31
N VAL A 72 -13.11 -0.60 -1.59
CA VAL A 72 -11.71 -0.53 -2.05
C VAL A 72 -10.94 0.61 -1.40
N ILE A 73 -11.52 1.82 -1.33
CA ILE A 73 -10.84 2.99 -0.77
C ILE A 73 -10.45 2.77 0.71
N PRO A 74 -11.38 2.38 1.62
CA PRO A 74 -11.01 2.03 2.98
C PRO A 74 -9.96 0.93 3.08
N SER A 75 -10.06 -0.13 2.25
CA SER A 75 -9.09 -1.22 2.27
C SER A 75 -7.65 -0.74 2.03
N ILE A 76 -7.44 0.14 1.04
CA ILE A 76 -6.13 0.75 0.76
C ILE A 76 -5.69 1.67 1.90
N ILE A 77 -6.57 2.55 2.38
CA ILE A 77 -6.23 3.49 3.47
C ILE A 77 -5.83 2.75 4.74
N PHE A 78 -6.60 1.73 5.12
CA PHE A 78 -6.31 0.95 6.32
C PHE A 78 -5.07 0.08 6.16
N SER A 79 -4.76 -0.43 4.96
CA SER A 79 -3.48 -1.10 4.70
C SER A 79 -2.28 -0.19 4.98
N ALA A 80 -2.33 1.06 4.51
CA ALA A 80 -1.29 2.04 4.78
C ALA A 80 -1.17 2.37 6.29
N LEU A 81 -2.31 2.50 6.97
CA LEU A 81 -2.37 2.71 8.42
C LEU A 81 -1.81 1.52 9.20
N THR A 82 -2.09 0.28 8.79
CA THR A 82 -1.50 -0.93 9.38
C THR A 82 0.01 -0.87 9.29
N ALA A 83 0.56 -0.59 8.10
CA ALA A 83 2.01 -0.50 7.93
C ALA A 83 2.63 0.59 8.83
N GLU A 84 1.99 1.75 8.93
CA GLU A 84 2.44 2.83 9.79
C GLU A 84 2.36 2.46 11.29
N ALA A 85 1.25 1.89 11.73
CA ALA A 85 1.06 1.51 13.12
C ALA A 85 2.01 0.38 13.53
N PHE A 86 2.19 -0.63 12.68
CA PHE A 86 3.03 -1.78 13.01
C PHE A 86 4.50 -1.39 13.21
N ILE A 87 5.08 -0.56 12.33
CA ILE A 87 6.48 -0.15 12.50
C ILE A 87 6.68 0.73 13.74
N ASN A 88 5.68 1.54 14.09
CA ASN A 88 5.72 2.34 15.32
C ASN A 88 5.59 1.44 16.56
N TYR A 89 4.66 0.49 16.56
CA TYR A 89 4.52 -0.53 17.61
C TYR A 89 5.83 -1.29 17.81
N TYR A 90 6.44 -1.77 16.72
CA TYR A 90 7.74 -2.42 16.73
C TYR A 90 8.79 -1.56 17.45
N ALA A 91 8.95 -0.31 17.04
CA ALA A 91 9.91 0.62 17.63
C ALA A 91 9.68 0.82 19.14
N ILE A 92 8.42 1.03 19.55
CA ILE A 92 8.04 1.25 20.95
C ILE A 92 8.33 0.00 21.78
N SER A 93 7.98 -1.19 21.27
CA SER A 93 8.22 -2.47 21.95
C SER A 93 9.71 -2.75 22.20
N LYS A 94 10.59 -2.23 21.34
CA LYS A 94 12.06 -2.31 21.48
C LYS A 94 12.67 -1.12 22.26
N GLY A 95 11.84 -0.25 22.84
CA GLY A 95 12.28 0.83 23.73
C GLY A 95 12.60 2.16 23.03
N MET A 96 12.20 2.37 21.77
CA MET A 96 12.35 3.66 21.13
C MET A 96 11.34 4.67 21.67
N SER A 97 11.81 5.82 22.17
CA SER A 97 10.90 6.91 22.55
C SER A 97 10.19 7.50 21.31
N MET A 98 8.94 7.91 21.47
CA MET A 98 8.17 8.62 20.41
C MET A 98 8.89 9.84 19.82
N LYS A 99 9.67 10.55 20.63
CA LYS A 99 10.46 11.70 20.16
C LYS A 99 11.50 11.26 19.12
N LYS A 100 12.20 10.15 19.37
CA LYS A 100 13.17 9.58 18.41
C LYS A 100 12.48 9.07 17.15
N ILE A 101 11.33 8.40 17.29
CA ILE A 101 10.54 7.93 16.14
C ILE A 101 10.19 9.08 15.18
N LYS A 102 9.83 10.25 15.73
CA LYS A 102 9.53 11.46 14.92
C LYS A 102 10.74 12.11 14.26
N MET A 103 11.96 11.79 14.68
CA MET A 103 13.21 12.36 14.12
C MET A 103 13.70 11.62 12.86
N PHE A 104 13.11 10.47 12.53
CA PHE A 104 13.35 9.79 11.26
C PHE A 104 12.57 10.50 10.16
N THR A 105 13.18 11.57 9.66
CA THR A 105 12.80 12.28 8.43
C THR A 105 13.88 12.01 7.40
N ALA A 106 13.52 11.83 6.13
CA ALA A 106 14.50 11.73 5.04
C ALA A 106 15.41 12.97 5.04
N LYS A 107 16.63 12.86 5.61
CA LYS A 107 17.63 13.92 5.47
C LYS A 107 18.04 13.95 4.00
N HIS A 108 18.22 15.15 3.45
CA HIS A 108 18.85 15.28 2.14
C HIS A 108 20.24 14.66 2.24
N TYR A 109 20.41 13.46 1.70
CA TYR A 109 21.71 12.83 1.54
C TYR A 109 22.34 13.46 0.30
N GLU A 110 23.43 14.20 0.47
CA GLU A 110 24.18 14.77 -0.66
C GLU A 110 24.71 13.63 -1.55
N SER A 111 24.43 13.73 -2.85
CA SER A 111 24.79 12.76 -3.88
C SER A 111 26.26 12.88 -4.27
N GLU A 112 27.00 11.78 -4.23
CA GLU A 112 28.10 11.60 -5.21
C GLU A 112 27.44 11.07 -6.49
N LEU A 113 27.28 11.94 -7.49
CA LEU A 113 26.60 11.64 -8.76
C LEU A 113 27.11 10.34 -9.39
N MET A 114 26.32 9.27 -9.30
CA MET A 114 26.52 8.08 -10.13
C MET A 114 26.10 8.35 -11.59
N SER A 115 26.83 7.73 -12.52
CA SER A 115 26.65 7.96 -13.95
C SER A 115 25.36 7.30 -14.49
N SER A 116 24.81 7.86 -15.57
CA SER A 116 23.60 7.35 -16.24
C SER A 116 23.73 5.90 -16.73
N ALA A 117 24.97 5.44 -17.00
CA ALA A 117 25.26 4.06 -17.37
C ALA A 117 25.09 3.07 -16.19
N GLU A 118 25.43 3.50 -14.97
CA GLU A 118 25.30 2.66 -13.77
C GLU A 118 23.84 2.53 -13.33
N THR A 119 23.03 3.57 -13.57
CA THR A 119 21.57 3.56 -13.29
C THR A 119 20.85 2.55 -14.18
N GLN A 120 21.21 2.45 -15.47
CA GLN A 120 20.57 1.50 -16.40
C GLN A 120 20.98 0.03 -16.14
N GLN A 121 22.19 -0.22 -15.64
CA GLN A 121 22.61 -1.57 -15.23
C GLN A 121 21.79 -2.12 -14.05
N GLN A 122 21.34 -1.27 -13.12
CA GLN A 122 20.60 -1.70 -11.93
C GLN A 122 19.18 -2.21 -12.23
N TYR A 123 18.57 -1.77 -13.34
CA TYR A 123 17.24 -2.21 -13.80
C TYR A 123 17.28 -3.37 -14.80
N GLN A 124 18.47 -3.85 -15.21
CA GLN A 124 18.62 -4.87 -16.25
C GLN A 124 19.45 -6.10 -15.88
N LEU A 125 19.81 -6.34 -14.61
CA LEU A 125 20.63 -7.52 -14.30
C LEU A 125 19.82 -8.72 -13.78
N PRO A 126 20.10 -9.93 -14.32
CA PRO A 126 19.49 -11.17 -13.91
C PRO A 126 19.97 -11.54 -12.51
N TYR A 127 19.11 -12.25 -11.78
CA TYR A 127 19.44 -12.90 -10.51
C TYR A 127 20.70 -13.74 -10.68
N ASP A 128 21.85 -13.24 -10.26
CA ASP A 128 22.99 -14.07 -9.93
C ASP A 128 23.68 -13.55 -8.68
N HIS A 129 24.03 -14.53 -7.86
CA HIS A 129 24.53 -14.41 -6.51
C HIS A 129 25.76 -13.50 -6.42
N VAL A 130 25.89 -12.84 -5.26
CA VAL A 130 27.07 -12.12 -4.72
C VAL A 130 26.97 -10.59 -4.77
N GLN A 131 26.96 -10.01 -3.56
CA GLN A 131 27.09 -8.59 -3.18
C GLN A 131 25.80 -7.77 -2.96
N ARG A 132 25.32 -7.91 -1.72
CA ARG A 132 24.74 -6.88 -0.84
C ARG A 132 24.83 -5.44 -1.39
N THR A 133 23.77 -4.97 -2.02
CA THR A 133 23.50 -3.54 -2.15
C THR A 133 23.03 -3.03 -0.79
N THR A 134 23.93 -2.40 -0.05
CA THR A 134 23.59 -1.59 1.11
C THR A 134 22.64 -0.48 0.67
N ILE A 135 21.63 -0.19 1.49
CA ILE A 135 20.59 0.83 1.29
C ILE A 135 21.12 2.22 0.88
N LYS A 136 22.41 2.51 1.10
CA LYS A 136 23.10 3.67 0.53
C LYS A 136 22.98 3.80 -1.00
N LYS A 137 22.87 2.69 -1.75
CA LYS A 137 22.69 2.69 -3.21
C LYS A 137 21.23 2.77 -3.69
N TRP A 138 20.26 2.74 -2.78
CA TRP A 138 18.83 2.78 -3.13
C TRP A 138 18.26 4.20 -3.22
N ILE A 139 18.98 5.19 -2.66
CA ILE A 139 18.56 6.60 -2.62
C ILE A 139 18.90 7.33 -3.93
N GLU A 140 19.76 6.78 -4.79
CA GLU A 140 20.01 7.32 -6.13
C GLU A 140 19.15 6.64 -7.19
N VAL A 141 17.93 7.15 -7.37
CA VAL A 141 17.26 7.09 -8.67
C VAL A 141 16.87 8.52 -9.07
N THR A 142 17.85 9.15 -9.74
CA THR A 142 17.83 10.21 -10.77
C THR A 142 17.14 11.54 -10.51
N GLN A 143 17.77 12.60 -11.03
CA GLN A 143 17.24 13.93 -11.37
C GLN A 143 15.69 14.01 -11.40
N GLY A 144 15.06 14.32 -10.26
CA GLY A 144 13.60 14.20 -10.08
C GLY A 144 13.14 12.96 -9.28
N GLY A 145 13.92 12.56 -8.26
CA GLY A 145 13.74 11.31 -7.53
C GLY A 145 12.40 11.16 -6.79
N VAL A 146 11.98 9.91 -6.64
CA VAL A 146 10.76 9.55 -5.91
C VAL A 146 10.96 9.87 -4.43
N LEU A 147 10.24 10.87 -3.93
CA LEU A 147 10.18 11.16 -2.49
C LEU A 147 9.66 9.90 -1.76
N ILE A 148 10.50 9.34 -0.89
CA ILE A 148 10.14 8.23 -0.02
C ILE A 148 9.43 8.81 1.21
N SER A 149 8.25 8.28 1.53
CA SER A 149 7.52 8.71 2.72
C SER A 149 8.29 8.40 4.01
N ASP A 150 8.17 9.27 5.02
CA ASP A 150 8.83 9.07 6.33
C ASP A 150 8.51 7.70 6.95
N THR A 151 7.30 7.18 6.72
CA THR A 151 6.92 5.85 7.19
C THR A 151 7.77 4.76 6.56
N VAL A 152 8.03 4.82 5.25
CA VAL A 152 8.91 3.86 4.56
C VAL A 152 10.36 3.99 5.03
N VAL A 153 10.83 5.21 5.31
CA VAL A 153 12.15 5.41 5.92
C VAL A 153 12.24 4.70 7.28
N ARG A 154 11.23 4.87 8.15
CA ARG A 154 11.15 4.17 9.44
C ARG A 154 11.12 2.66 9.29
N TRP A 155 10.43 2.14 8.28
CA TRP A 155 10.41 0.71 7.95
C TRP A 155 11.79 0.13 7.67
N ILE A 156 12.71 0.94 7.14
CA ILE A 156 14.06 0.52 6.82
C ILE A 156 15.00 0.73 8.02
N GLU A 157 14.95 1.92 8.63
CA GLU A 157 15.96 2.34 9.60
C GLU A 157 15.74 1.78 11.01
N ILE A 158 14.50 1.71 11.46
CA ILE A 158 14.20 1.26 12.83
C ILE A 158 14.62 -0.21 13.03
N PRO A 159 14.25 -1.17 12.16
CA PRO A 159 14.68 -2.55 12.31
C PRO A 159 16.20 -2.70 12.30
N PHE A 160 16.88 -2.01 11.40
CA PHE A 160 18.34 -2.05 11.30
C PHE A 160 19.03 -1.59 12.59
N GLN A 161 18.52 -0.54 13.24
CA GLN A 161 19.08 -0.06 14.51
C GLN A 161 18.99 -1.08 15.64
N TYR A 162 18.00 -1.98 15.61
CA TYR A 162 17.79 -2.98 16.66
C TYR A 162 18.43 -4.32 16.37
N THR A 163 18.37 -4.79 15.12
CA THR A 163 18.84 -6.14 14.75
C THR A 163 20.24 -6.13 14.14
N GLY A 164 20.74 -4.95 13.72
CA GLY A 164 21.96 -4.83 12.91
C GLY A 164 21.81 -5.37 11.49
N ASN A 165 20.63 -5.88 11.14
CA ASN A 165 20.30 -6.47 9.86
C ASN A 165 19.25 -5.61 9.18
N TYR A 166 19.42 -5.40 7.88
CA TYR A 166 18.33 -4.89 7.07
C TYR A 166 17.30 -6.00 6.86
N ILE A 167 16.04 -5.61 6.70
CA ILE A 167 14.98 -6.56 6.32
C ILE A 167 15.48 -7.36 5.10
N PRO A 168 15.37 -8.70 5.09
CA PRO A 168 16.00 -9.53 4.08
C PRO A 168 15.52 -9.13 2.70
N SER A 169 16.38 -9.38 1.73
CA SER A 169 16.24 -9.07 0.29
C SER A 169 15.00 -9.66 -0.39
N GLY A 170 14.09 -10.31 0.36
CA GLY A 170 12.73 -10.58 -0.06
C GLY A 170 11.96 -9.28 -0.32
N LEU A 171 12.18 -8.20 0.43
CA LEU A 171 11.90 -6.83 -0.01
C LEU A 171 12.95 -6.44 -1.07
N ASP A 172 12.85 -7.03 -2.26
CA ASP A 172 13.45 -6.42 -3.44
C ASP A 172 13.01 -4.95 -3.48
N GLY A 173 13.84 -4.09 -4.03
CA GLY A 173 13.51 -2.69 -4.23
C GLY A 173 12.07 -2.34 -4.62
N ASN A 174 11.49 -3.23 -5.41
CA ASN A 174 10.11 -3.25 -5.82
C ASN A 174 9.12 -3.20 -4.64
N ARG A 175 9.34 -3.92 -3.54
CA ARG A 175 8.44 -3.87 -2.38
C ARG A 175 8.59 -2.60 -1.55
N ILE A 176 9.79 -2.02 -1.43
CA ILE A 176 9.96 -0.68 -0.82
C ILE A 176 9.24 0.38 -1.68
N TYR A 177 9.37 0.26 -3.01
CA TYR A 177 8.61 1.07 -3.95
C TYR A 177 7.10 0.86 -3.79
N GLN A 178 6.61 -0.38 -3.73
CA GLN A 178 5.19 -0.70 -3.52
C GLN A 178 4.66 -0.14 -2.20
N LEU A 179 5.43 -0.24 -1.11
CA LEU A 179 5.09 0.33 0.18
C LEU A 179 4.96 1.86 0.05
N ASN A 180 5.89 2.50 -0.64
CA ASN A 180 5.83 3.94 -0.91
C ASN A 180 4.64 4.33 -1.79
N GLU A 181 4.32 3.54 -2.81
CA GLU A 181 3.14 3.75 -3.67
C GLU A 181 1.84 3.63 -2.87
N ILE A 182 1.75 2.71 -1.90
CA ILE A 182 0.59 2.62 -1.00
C ILE A 182 0.41 3.91 -0.18
N PHE A 183 1.50 4.50 0.33
CA PHE A 183 1.41 5.76 1.08
C PHE A 183 1.06 6.95 0.20
N LYS A 184 1.61 7.04 -1.02
CA LYS A 184 1.19 8.05 -2.01
C LYS A 184 -0.29 7.90 -2.35
N LEU A 185 -0.72 6.66 -2.59
CA LEU A 185 -2.10 6.32 -2.90
C LEU A 185 -3.04 6.69 -1.75
N ARG A 186 -2.69 6.35 -0.51
CA ARG A 186 -3.41 6.77 0.70
C ARG A 186 -3.55 8.30 0.75
N ASN A 187 -2.46 9.04 0.57
CA ASN A 187 -2.50 10.50 0.65
C ASN A 187 -3.42 11.11 -0.42
N ARG A 188 -3.34 10.61 -1.66
CA ARG A 188 -4.29 10.97 -2.73
C ARG A 188 -5.73 10.65 -2.35
N LEU A 189 -5.98 9.44 -1.85
CA LEU A 189 -7.31 8.95 -1.51
C LEU A 189 -7.92 9.60 -0.27
N VAL A 190 -7.14 10.06 0.71
CA VAL A 190 -7.66 10.77 1.89
C VAL A 190 -8.31 12.10 1.48
N HIS A 191 -7.67 12.82 0.55
CA HIS A 191 -8.27 14.02 -0.04
C HIS A 191 -9.50 13.70 -0.89
N HIS A 192 -9.48 12.56 -1.59
CA HIS A 192 -10.62 12.10 -2.36
C HIS A 192 -11.80 11.63 -1.48
N LYS A 193 -11.54 10.94 -0.36
CA LYS A 193 -12.56 10.48 0.61
C LYS A 193 -13.34 11.65 1.19
N ALA A 194 -12.67 12.77 1.48
CA ALA A 194 -13.33 13.99 1.91
C ALA A 194 -14.33 14.53 0.86
N LYS A 195 -14.09 14.27 -0.44
CA LYS A 195 -15.01 14.59 -1.53
C LYS A 195 -16.11 13.53 -1.68
N VAL A 196 -15.77 12.25 -1.75
CA VAL A 196 -16.73 11.13 -1.90
C VAL A 196 -17.73 11.04 -0.73
N VAL A 197 -17.31 11.41 0.49
CA VAL A 197 -18.19 11.44 1.68
C VAL A 197 -19.06 12.69 1.73
N LYS A 198 -18.65 13.80 1.08
CA LYS A 198 -19.39 15.08 1.06
C LYS A 198 -20.28 15.27 -0.17
N LEU A 199 -20.07 14.51 -1.24
CA LEU A 199 -20.77 14.71 -2.50
C LEU A 199 -22.09 13.96 -2.54
N ASP A 200 -23.14 14.69 -2.90
CA ASP A 200 -24.42 14.17 -3.34
C ASP A 200 -24.18 13.26 -4.56
N LEU A 201 -24.82 12.09 -4.56
CA LEU A 201 -24.50 10.94 -5.41
C LEU A 201 -24.79 11.18 -6.90
N ASN A 202 -25.42 12.31 -7.22
CA ASN A 202 -25.92 12.63 -8.55
C ASN A 202 -24.90 13.32 -9.46
N ASP A 203 -23.80 13.88 -8.91
CA ASP A 203 -22.84 14.71 -9.67
C ASP A 203 -21.47 14.05 -9.92
N LEU A 204 -21.23 12.85 -9.40
CA LEU A 204 -19.97 12.14 -9.60
C LEU A 204 -20.08 11.16 -10.77
N ASP A 205 -19.40 11.48 -11.88
CA ASP A 205 -19.16 10.51 -12.95
C ASP A 205 -18.10 9.49 -12.50
N LEU A 206 -18.57 8.47 -11.80
CA LEU A 206 -17.76 7.36 -11.31
C LEU A 206 -17.49 6.30 -12.38
N SER A 207 -18.04 6.48 -13.58
CA SER A 207 -17.83 5.59 -14.73
C SER A 207 -16.52 5.88 -15.47
N SER A 208 -15.97 7.08 -15.27
CA SER A 208 -14.73 7.51 -15.89
C SER A 208 -13.51 6.83 -15.25
N ALA A 209 -12.87 5.94 -16.02
CA ALA A 209 -11.50 5.49 -15.76
C ALA A 209 -10.46 6.63 -15.91
N GLU A 210 -10.90 7.81 -16.35
CA GLU A 210 -10.11 9.04 -16.46
C GLU A 210 -10.11 9.86 -15.16
N ASP A 211 -10.88 9.46 -14.13
CA ASP A 211 -10.71 10.00 -12.79
C ASP A 211 -9.33 9.59 -12.25
N ASN A 212 -8.47 10.58 -12.02
CA ASN A 212 -7.14 10.41 -11.43
C ASN A 212 -7.16 9.75 -10.03
N ASN A 213 -8.34 9.62 -9.40
CA ASN A 213 -8.55 8.95 -8.12
C ASN A 213 -9.25 7.59 -8.27
N TYR A 214 -9.48 7.11 -9.49
CA TYR A 214 -9.97 5.78 -9.75
C TYR A 214 -9.03 4.75 -9.11
N VAL A 215 -9.59 3.85 -8.32
CA VAL A 215 -8.87 2.75 -7.69
C VAL A 215 -9.61 1.45 -7.87
N THR A 216 -8.83 0.39 -7.98
CA THR A 216 -9.26 -0.93 -8.42
C THR A 216 -9.23 -1.95 -7.28
N LEU A 217 -10.02 -3.01 -7.41
CA LEU A 217 -9.98 -4.15 -6.50
C LEU A 217 -8.57 -4.76 -6.47
N ARG A 218 -7.89 -4.78 -7.61
CA ARG A 218 -6.49 -5.20 -7.73
C ARG A 218 -5.56 -4.34 -6.87
N GLU A 219 -5.68 -3.01 -6.90
CA GLU A 219 -4.87 -2.14 -6.04
C GLU A 219 -5.12 -2.39 -4.55
N ALA A 220 -6.36 -2.63 -4.13
CA ALA A 220 -6.65 -3.03 -2.74
C ALA A 220 -6.00 -4.38 -2.37
N LYS A 221 -6.07 -5.39 -3.26
CA LYS A 221 -5.38 -6.67 -3.06
C LYS A 221 -3.87 -6.48 -2.93
N THR A 222 -3.28 -5.68 -3.82
CA THR A 222 -1.85 -5.37 -3.78
C THR A 222 -1.49 -4.68 -2.46
N ALA A 223 -2.30 -3.71 -2.00
CA ALA A 223 -2.02 -2.99 -0.76
C ALA A 223 -1.92 -3.95 0.45
N ILE A 224 -2.90 -4.84 0.62
CA ILE A 224 -2.88 -5.84 1.70
C ILE A 224 -1.68 -6.79 1.57
N ASN A 225 -1.44 -7.32 0.38
CA ASN A 225 -0.35 -8.27 0.15
C ASN A 225 1.03 -7.65 0.46
N VAL A 226 1.23 -6.38 0.10
CA VAL A 226 2.48 -5.67 0.41
C VAL A 226 2.67 -5.52 1.91
N VAL A 227 1.61 -5.22 2.67
CA VAL A 227 1.68 -5.15 4.14
C VAL A 227 2.06 -6.51 4.74
N ILE A 228 1.36 -7.59 4.33
CA ILE A 228 1.67 -8.96 4.78
C ILE A 228 3.14 -9.27 4.52
N LYS A 229 3.60 -9.07 3.28
CA LYS A 229 4.97 -9.40 2.89
C LYS A 229 6.02 -8.56 3.60
N ALA A 230 5.75 -7.27 3.84
CA ALA A 230 6.66 -6.40 4.59
C ALA A 230 6.81 -6.85 6.05
N VAL A 231 5.70 -7.25 6.68
CA VAL A 231 5.67 -7.74 8.05
C VAL A 231 6.35 -9.11 8.17
N GLU A 232 6.06 -10.05 7.26
CA GLU A 232 6.73 -11.36 7.20
C GLU A 232 8.24 -11.20 7.04
N SER A 233 8.69 -10.33 6.14
CA SER A 233 10.13 -10.07 5.97
C SER A 233 10.78 -9.48 7.23
N LEU A 234 10.05 -8.69 8.03
CA LEU A 234 10.58 -8.23 9.32
C LEU A 234 10.73 -9.39 10.32
N GLN A 235 9.80 -10.35 10.35
CA GLN A 235 9.91 -11.53 11.21
C GLN A 235 11.12 -12.39 10.86
N GLU A 236 11.51 -12.47 9.59
CA GLU A 236 12.71 -13.20 9.16
C GLU A 236 14.02 -12.67 9.81
N ILE A 237 14.05 -11.39 10.25
CA ILE A 237 15.21 -10.82 10.99
C ILE A 237 14.96 -10.70 12.50
N ASP A 238 13.72 -10.74 12.94
CA ASP A 238 13.32 -10.71 14.35
C ASP A 238 12.24 -11.77 14.62
N ASN A 239 12.69 -13.00 14.85
CA ASN A 239 11.83 -14.18 15.03
C ASN A 239 10.87 -14.07 16.24
N ASN A 240 11.06 -13.08 17.11
CA ASN A 240 10.20 -12.87 18.28
C ASN A 240 8.95 -12.05 17.95
N LEU A 241 8.75 -11.65 16.70
CA LEU A 241 7.57 -10.90 16.30
C LEU A 241 6.33 -11.80 16.21
N ASP A 242 5.29 -11.38 16.93
CA ASP A 242 3.96 -11.96 16.84
C ASP A 242 3.26 -11.51 15.56
N LEU A 243 2.98 -12.47 14.69
CA LEU A 243 2.25 -12.28 13.43
C LEU A 243 0.88 -12.98 13.44
N SER A 244 0.40 -13.46 14.59
CA SER A 244 -0.88 -14.16 14.69
C SER A 244 -2.07 -13.33 14.18
N TRP A 245 -1.98 -12.01 14.29
CA TRP A 245 -2.96 -11.04 13.80
C TRP A 245 -3.07 -10.97 12.26
N LEU A 246 -2.08 -11.43 11.49
CA LEU A 246 -2.17 -11.50 10.03
C LEU A 246 -3.10 -12.62 9.54
N SER A 247 -3.41 -13.60 10.40
CA SER A 247 -4.23 -14.77 10.06
C SER A 247 -5.71 -14.60 10.41
N GLN A 248 -6.11 -13.40 10.86
CA GLN A 248 -7.49 -13.04 11.21
C GLN A 248 -8.28 -12.57 9.98
#